data_AF-W6KT39-F1
#
_entry.id   AF-W6KT39-F1
#
_cell.length_a   1.000
_cell.length_b   1.000
_cell.length_c   1.000
_cell.angle_alpha   90.00
_cell.angle_beta   90.00
_cell.angle_gamma   90.00
#
_symmetry.space_group_name_H-M   'P 1'
#
loop_
_entity.id
_entity.type
_entity.pdbx_description
1 polymer ?
#
loop_
_entity_poly.entity_id
_entity_poly.type
_entity_poly.pdbx_seq_one_letter_code
_entity_poly.pdbx_strand_id
1 'polypeptide(L)'
;MSGRLSPKLFNLQQGILKEAVRFVPETGFTNLTLLSALKAYSKTQNVTDSAISKMFNRGFPIILVEFIVRESNAYVQNELLKKYNKESLFRMIQENEDNYLSGRYRLPEVKEVAVDSITYKLSYLNPFLEQWPNAVALEYSVSNIPYTMLNFAQFTDTAAHVMERVENFANIMEPIRNILNSKKLSHFIPTDVRKTSDCGNKYTNNMVFMRTSIQGVPLSSGPHMGESSFSFPWFTKRAKVAALYSLSMTSVLGDTSFNKNETKNLLMSIADTIF
;
A
#
# COMPACT_ATOMS: atom_id res chain seq x y z
N MET A 1 6.80 -8.71 -27.47
CA MET A 1 5.34 -8.45 -27.45
C MET A 1 4.62 -9.74 -27.07
N SER A 2 4.23 -9.90 -25.80
CA SER A 2 3.45 -11.07 -25.36
C SER A 2 2.01 -10.94 -25.85
N GLY A 3 1.54 -11.89 -26.66
CA GLY A 3 0.14 -11.96 -27.08
C GLY A 3 -0.76 -11.96 -25.86
N ARG A 4 -1.77 -11.07 -25.84
CA ARG A 4 -2.77 -11.04 -24.76
C ARG A 4 -3.41 -12.42 -24.65
N LEU A 5 -3.36 -13.01 -23.45
CA LEU A 5 -4.07 -14.27 -23.18
C LEU A 5 -5.56 -14.07 -23.46
N SER A 6 -6.20 -15.10 -23.99
CA SER A 6 -7.67 -15.08 -24.08
C SER A 6 -8.26 -14.98 -22.67
N PRO A 7 -9.45 -14.36 -22.49
CA PRO A 7 -10.04 -14.20 -21.16
C PRO A 7 -10.17 -15.51 -20.38
N LYS A 8 -10.47 -16.62 -21.08
CA LYS A 8 -10.52 -17.96 -20.47
C LYS A 8 -9.16 -18.41 -19.94
N LEU A 9 -8.10 -18.26 -20.73
CA LEU A 9 -6.74 -18.63 -20.32
C LEU A 9 -6.21 -17.74 -19.20
N PHE A 10 -6.56 -16.45 -19.22
CA PHE A 10 -6.22 -15.54 -18.12
C PHE A 10 -6.88 -15.97 -16.81
N ASN A 11 -8.19 -16.24 -16.81
CA ASN A 11 -8.90 -16.70 -15.61
C ASN A 11 -8.37 -18.04 -15.10
N LEU A 12 -8.05 -18.97 -16.00
CA LEU A 12 -7.42 -20.24 -15.66
C LEU A 12 -6.05 -20.03 -15.00
N GLN A 13 -5.20 -19.17 -15.59
CA GLN A 13 -3.90 -18.82 -15.03
C GLN A 13 -4.05 -18.26 -13.61
N GLN A 14 -4.98 -17.32 -13.40
CA GLN A 14 -5.24 -16.73 -12.08
C GLN A 14 -5.70 -17.78 -11.06
N GLY A 15 -6.56 -18.72 -11.47
CA GLY A 15 -6.99 -19.83 -10.62
C GLY A 15 -5.84 -20.73 -10.19
N ILE A 16 -4.99 -21.12 -11.13
CA ILE A 16 -3.79 -21.95 -10.86
C ILE A 16 -2.81 -21.20 -9.95
N LEU A 17 -2.56 -19.91 -10.20
CA LEU A 17 -1.64 -19.11 -9.40
C LEU A 17 -2.14 -18.95 -7.95
N LYS A 18 -3.44 -18.70 -7.76
CA LYS A 18 -4.05 -18.63 -6.42
C LYS A 18 -3.85 -19.92 -5.62
N GLU A 19 -4.02 -21.06 -6.28
CA GLU A 19 -3.82 -22.36 -5.62
C GLU A 19 -2.32 -22.62 -5.37
N ALA A 20 -1.46 -22.24 -6.31
CA ALA A 20 -0.01 -22.41 -6.19
C ALA A 20 0.61 -21.68 -5.00
N VAL A 21 0.12 -20.49 -4.65
CA VAL A 21 0.64 -19.71 -3.50
C VAL A 21 0.66 -20.54 -2.21
N ARG A 22 -0.33 -21.44 -2.02
CA ARG A 22 -0.43 -22.31 -0.83
C ARG A 22 0.73 -23.28 -0.69
N PHE A 23 1.32 -23.70 -1.80
CA PHE A 23 2.41 -24.69 -1.82
C PHE A 23 3.79 -24.05 -1.81
N VAL A 24 3.90 -22.72 -1.93
CA VAL A 24 5.19 -22.01 -1.96
C VAL A 24 6.02 -22.25 -0.69
N PRO A 25 5.47 -22.19 0.54
CA PRO A 25 6.28 -22.41 1.74
C PRO A 25 7.00 -23.76 1.74
N GLU A 26 6.37 -24.80 1.21
CA GLU A 26 6.90 -26.18 1.19
C GLU A 26 7.79 -26.47 -0.02
N THR A 27 7.39 -25.99 -1.20
CA THR A 27 7.99 -26.40 -2.49
C THR A 27 8.77 -25.28 -3.19
N GLY A 28 8.79 -24.09 -2.59
CA GLY A 28 9.44 -22.90 -3.12
C GLY A 28 8.79 -22.35 -4.39
N PHE A 29 9.56 -21.61 -5.17
CA PHE A 29 9.15 -21.08 -6.47
C PHE A 29 9.63 -22.04 -7.58
N THR A 30 9.01 -23.21 -7.70
CA THR A 30 9.49 -24.26 -8.61
C THR A 30 8.37 -24.86 -9.46
N ASN A 31 8.74 -25.67 -10.44
CA ASN A 31 7.76 -26.44 -11.23
C ASN A 31 7.06 -27.54 -10.39
N LEU A 32 7.61 -27.93 -9.25
CA LEU A 32 6.93 -28.85 -8.33
C LEU A 32 5.69 -28.19 -7.73
N THR A 33 5.77 -26.91 -7.40
CA THR A 33 4.64 -26.09 -6.95
C THR A 33 3.53 -26.04 -8.00
N LEU A 34 3.89 -25.91 -9.29
CA LEU A 34 2.92 -25.98 -10.39
C LEU A 34 2.24 -27.35 -10.44
N LEU A 35 2.99 -28.44 -10.31
CA LEU A 35 2.41 -29.79 -10.32
C LEU A 35 1.45 -29.99 -9.13
N SER A 36 1.80 -29.51 -7.94
CA SER A 36 0.92 -29.55 -6.76
C SER A 36 -0.35 -28.72 -6.96
N ALA A 37 -0.21 -27.50 -7.47
CA ALA A 37 -1.32 -26.61 -7.78
C ALA A 37 -2.25 -27.21 -8.84
N LEU A 38 -1.68 -27.76 -9.92
CA LEU A 38 -2.45 -28.44 -10.95
C LEU A 38 -3.17 -29.66 -10.40
N LYS A 39 -2.55 -30.51 -9.58
CA LYS A 39 -3.24 -31.65 -8.95
C LYS A 39 -4.42 -31.24 -8.07
N ALA A 40 -4.29 -30.13 -7.34
CA ALA A 40 -5.37 -29.58 -6.54
C ALA A 40 -6.48 -28.99 -7.41
N TYR A 41 -6.11 -28.30 -8.49
CA TYR A 41 -7.02 -27.58 -9.38
C TYR A 41 -7.69 -28.50 -10.43
N SER A 42 -7.00 -29.52 -10.94
CA SER A 42 -7.38 -30.40 -12.04
C SER A 42 -8.50 -31.38 -11.70
N LYS A 43 -8.97 -31.41 -10.44
CA LYS A 43 -10.25 -32.05 -10.11
C LYS A 43 -11.44 -31.38 -10.82
N THR A 44 -11.25 -30.20 -11.41
CA THR A 44 -12.34 -29.40 -12.00
C THR A 44 -12.22 -29.12 -13.50
N GLN A 45 -11.02 -29.15 -14.13
CA GLN A 45 -10.82 -28.87 -15.56
C GLN A 45 -9.56 -29.56 -16.14
N ASN A 46 -9.64 -30.07 -17.37
CA ASN A 46 -8.50 -30.61 -18.12
C ASN A 46 -7.62 -29.48 -18.67
N VAL A 47 -6.45 -29.25 -18.05
CA VAL A 47 -5.45 -28.28 -18.51
C VAL A 47 -4.46 -28.99 -19.44
N THR A 48 -4.28 -28.51 -20.67
CA THR A 48 -3.33 -29.09 -21.64
C THR A 48 -1.95 -28.43 -21.55
N ASP A 49 -0.90 -29.15 -21.93
CA ASP A 49 0.48 -28.64 -21.94
C ASP A 49 0.65 -27.40 -22.83
N SER A 50 -0.11 -27.33 -23.93
CA SER A 50 -0.13 -26.16 -24.81
C SER A 50 -0.72 -24.92 -24.10
N ALA A 51 -1.70 -25.11 -23.23
CA ALA A 51 -2.30 -24.04 -22.44
C ALA A 51 -1.32 -23.58 -21.36
N ILE A 52 -0.63 -24.51 -20.68
CA ILE A 52 0.40 -24.20 -19.66
C ILE A 52 1.52 -23.37 -20.28
N SER A 53 2.05 -23.81 -21.42
CA SER A 53 3.14 -23.11 -22.13
C SER A 53 2.74 -21.69 -22.57
N LYS A 54 1.48 -21.50 -22.98
CA LYS A 54 0.93 -20.18 -23.32
C LYS A 54 0.75 -19.29 -22.08
N MET A 55 0.24 -19.84 -20.97
CA MET A 55 0.04 -19.10 -19.72
C MET A 55 1.37 -18.68 -19.10
N PHE A 56 2.37 -19.57 -19.08
CA PHE A 56 3.63 -19.37 -18.38
C PHE A 56 4.82 -19.26 -19.35
N ASN A 57 4.69 -18.40 -20.37
CA ASN A 57 5.67 -18.24 -21.44
C ASN A 57 7.08 -17.80 -20.96
N ARG A 58 7.17 -17.15 -19.80
CA ARG A 58 8.43 -16.76 -19.14
C ARG A 58 8.87 -17.73 -18.04
N GLY A 59 8.18 -18.86 -17.92
CA GLY A 59 8.34 -19.81 -16.82
C GLY A 59 7.35 -19.55 -15.69
N PHE A 60 6.82 -20.64 -15.14
CA PHE A 60 5.87 -20.58 -14.04
C PHE A 60 6.45 -19.91 -12.77
N PRO A 61 7.70 -20.21 -12.33
CA PRO A 61 8.25 -19.63 -11.11
C PRO A 61 8.19 -18.10 -11.04
N ILE A 62 8.66 -17.41 -12.08
CA ILE A 62 8.67 -15.94 -12.08
C ILE A 62 7.25 -15.35 -12.15
N ILE A 63 6.34 -15.99 -12.89
CA ILE A 63 4.95 -15.53 -12.96
C ILE A 63 4.27 -15.68 -11.60
N LEU A 64 4.62 -16.71 -10.83
CA LEU A 64 4.15 -16.88 -9.45
C LEU A 64 4.74 -15.83 -8.50
N VAL A 65 6.02 -15.49 -8.61
CA VAL A 65 6.63 -14.38 -7.86
C VAL A 65 5.91 -13.07 -8.18
N GLU A 66 5.73 -12.74 -9.46
CA GLU A 66 5.02 -11.53 -9.88
C GLU A 66 3.58 -11.49 -9.35
N PHE A 67 2.90 -12.63 -9.32
CA PHE A 67 1.55 -12.74 -8.78
C PHE A 67 1.54 -12.37 -7.29
N ILE A 68 2.43 -12.95 -6.48
CA ILE A 68 2.54 -12.63 -5.04
C ILE A 68 2.93 -11.16 -4.82
N VAL A 69 3.85 -10.62 -5.63
CA VAL A 69 4.24 -9.21 -5.55
C VAL A 69 3.09 -8.27 -5.88
N ARG A 70 2.25 -8.59 -6.88
CA ARG A 70 1.06 -7.81 -7.21
C ARG A 70 -0.01 -7.90 -6.13
N GLU A 71 -0.30 -9.09 -5.62
CA GLU A 71 -1.28 -9.27 -4.55
C GLU A 71 -0.83 -8.56 -3.27
N SER A 72 0.46 -8.61 -2.93
CA SER A 72 1.00 -7.87 -1.79
C SER A 72 0.98 -6.34 -2.00
N ASN A 73 1.17 -5.85 -3.24
CA ASN A 73 0.96 -4.43 -3.55
C ASN A 73 -0.51 -4.02 -3.33
N ALA A 74 -1.45 -4.82 -3.83
CA ALA A 74 -2.87 -4.57 -3.66
C ALA A 74 -3.29 -4.62 -2.19
N TYR A 75 -2.73 -5.55 -1.41
CA TYR A 75 -2.93 -5.63 0.03
C TYR A 75 -2.47 -4.34 0.74
N VAL A 76 -1.24 -3.89 0.47
CA VAL A 76 -0.72 -2.64 1.05
C VAL A 76 -1.59 -1.45 0.66
N GLN A 77 -1.98 -1.35 -0.61
CA GLN A 77 -2.88 -0.28 -1.07
C GLN A 77 -4.18 -0.26 -0.26
N ASN A 78 -4.82 -1.42 -0.08
CA ASN A 78 -6.06 -1.53 0.65
C ASN A 78 -5.91 -1.14 2.13
N GLU A 79 -4.87 -1.62 2.81
CA GLU A 79 -4.64 -1.29 4.23
C GLU A 79 -4.30 0.20 4.42
N LEU A 80 -3.46 0.77 3.56
CA LEU A 80 -3.15 2.20 3.61
C LEU A 80 -4.38 3.06 3.33
N LEU A 81 -5.18 2.73 2.30
CA LEU A 81 -6.41 3.47 2.01
C LEU A 81 -7.46 3.30 3.10
N LYS A 82 -7.54 2.13 3.75
CA LYS A 82 -8.42 1.92 4.90
C LYS A 82 -8.01 2.78 6.10
N LYS A 83 -6.71 2.86 6.41
CA LYS A 83 -6.17 3.61 7.55
C LYS A 83 -6.14 5.13 7.31
N TYR A 84 -5.79 5.56 6.10
CA TYR A 84 -5.47 6.96 5.77
C TYR A 84 -6.41 7.61 4.75
N ASN A 85 -7.58 7.02 4.47
CA ASN A 85 -8.61 7.79 3.77
C ASN A 85 -9.10 8.98 4.62
N LYS A 86 -9.73 9.93 3.95
CA LYS A 86 -10.16 11.20 4.53
C LYS A 86 -11.12 11.00 5.72
N GLU A 87 -12.02 10.03 5.60
CA GLU A 87 -13.01 9.69 6.62
C GLU A 87 -12.37 9.03 7.85
N SER A 88 -11.37 8.19 7.65
CA SER A 88 -10.55 7.60 8.73
C SER A 88 -9.75 8.68 9.45
N LEU A 89 -9.13 9.63 8.73
CA LEU A 89 -8.43 10.76 9.34
C LEU A 89 -9.39 11.65 10.15
N PHE A 90 -10.60 11.92 9.65
CA PHE A 90 -11.61 12.63 10.42
C PHE A 90 -12.05 11.87 11.66
N ARG A 91 -12.15 10.54 11.58
CA ARG A 91 -12.48 9.71 12.73
C ARG A 91 -11.40 9.80 13.81
N MET A 92 -10.13 9.79 13.42
CA MET A 92 -9.01 9.97 14.35
C MET A 92 -9.08 11.32 15.08
N ILE A 93 -9.43 12.40 14.37
CA ILE A 93 -9.67 13.71 15.00
C ILE A 93 -10.87 13.64 15.94
N GLN A 94 -11.99 13.06 15.50
CA GLN A 94 -13.21 12.97 16.30
C GLN A 94 -12.99 12.21 17.60
N GLU A 95 -12.26 11.09 17.55
CA GLU A 95 -11.90 10.29 18.72
C GLU A 95 -10.96 11.03 19.70
N ASN A 96 -10.27 12.08 19.21
CA ASN A 96 -9.30 12.86 19.98
C ASN A 96 -9.59 14.37 19.93
N GLU A 97 -10.86 14.78 19.79
CA GLU A 97 -11.20 16.17 19.39
C GLU A 97 -10.60 17.21 20.34
N ASP A 98 -10.81 17.06 21.64
CA ASP A 98 -10.28 17.99 22.66
C ASP A 98 -8.74 18.04 22.66
N ASN A 99 -8.10 16.88 22.49
CA ASN A 99 -6.65 16.79 22.42
C ASN A 99 -6.12 17.41 21.12
N TYR A 100 -6.84 17.25 20.01
CA TYR A 100 -6.47 17.82 18.72
C TYR A 100 -6.57 19.34 18.75
N LEU A 101 -7.69 19.88 19.25
CA LEU A 101 -7.92 21.32 19.39
C LEU A 101 -6.92 21.96 20.36
N SER A 102 -6.61 21.29 21.47
CA SER A 102 -5.59 21.78 22.43
C SER A 102 -4.14 21.54 22.00
N GLY A 103 -3.90 20.95 20.82
CA GLY A 103 -2.57 20.70 20.27
C GLY A 103 -1.80 19.54 20.92
N ARG A 104 -2.46 18.74 21.77
CA ARG A 104 -1.89 17.55 22.44
C ARG A 104 -1.94 16.29 21.58
N TYR A 105 -2.80 16.27 20.56
CA TYR A 105 -2.86 15.21 19.55
C TYR A 105 -2.35 15.74 18.21
N ARG A 106 -1.49 14.94 17.55
CA ARG A 106 -0.98 15.22 16.21
C ARG A 106 -1.59 14.25 15.22
N LEU A 107 -1.90 14.77 14.04
CA LEU A 107 -2.32 13.96 12.91
C LEU A 107 -1.17 13.07 12.44
N PRO A 108 -1.47 11.97 11.73
CA PRO A 108 -0.42 11.12 11.23
C PRO A 108 0.56 11.84 10.31
N GLU A 109 1.82 11.43 10.36
CA GLU A 109 2.90 12.01 9.56
C GLU A 109 3.27 11.11 8.38
N VAL A 110 3.96 11.68 7.39
CA VAL A 110 4.48 10.97 6.21
C VAL A 110 5.32 9.75 6.62
N LYS A 111 6.09 9.86 7.70
CA LYS A 111 6.91 8.79 8.26
C LYS A 111 6.08 7.56 8.64
N GLU A 112 4.93 7.76 9.28
CA GLU A 112 4.08 6.65 9.73
C GLU A 112 3.48 5.90 8.54
N VAL A 113 3.07 6.63 7.48
CA VAL A 113 2.64 6.01 6.22
C VAL A 113 3.76 5.18 5.60
N ALA A 114 5.01 5.65 5.66
CA ALA A 114 6.17 4.93 5.16
C ALA A 114 6.35 3.60 5.91
N VAL A 115 6.43 3.67 7.23
CA VAL A 115 6.62 2.52 8.12
C VAL A 115 5.50 1.50 7.94
N ASP A 116 4.24 1.95 7.93
CA ASP A 116 3.09 1.09 7.71
C ASP A 116 3.13 0.39 6.36
N SER A 117 3.50 1.11 5.29
CA SER A 117 3.57 0.54 3.94
C SER A 117 4.56 -0.63 3.87
N ILE A 118 5.74 -0.49 4.49
CA ILE A 118 6.73 -1.57 4.56
C ILE A 118 6.25 -2.67 5.49
N THR A 119 5.66 -2.32 6.64
CA THR A 119 5.18 -3.30 7.63
C THR A 119 4.09 -4.19 7.04
N TYR A 120 3.10 -3.62 6.34
CA TYR A 120 2.05 -4.38 5.65
C TYR A 120 2.62 -5.25 4.52
N LYS A 121 3.61 -4.74 3.79
CA LYS A 121 4.28 -5.49 2.73
C LYS A 121 5.01 -6.71 3.29
N LEU A 122 5.81 -6.51 4.35
CA LEU A 122 6.56 -7.58 5.01
C LEU A 122 5.63 -8.58 5.70
N SER A 123 4.53 -8.13 6.33
CA SER A 123 3.57 -9.03 6.97
C SER A 123 2.89 -9.95 5.96
N TYR A 124 2.57 -9.43 4.76
CA TYR A 124 2.02 -10.24 3.69
C TYR A 124 3.05 -11.27 3.17
N LEU A 125 4.31 -10.86 3.04
CA LEU A 125 5.38 -11.72 2.52
C LEU A 125 5.90 -12.74 3.55
N ASN A 126 5.57 -12.56 4.84
CA ASN A 126 6.06 -13.38 5.94
C ASN A 126 5.98 -14.90 5.70
N PRO A 127 4.87 -15.47 5.17
CA PRO A 127 4.76 -16.91 4.91
C PRO A 127 5.74 -17.43 3.84
N PHE A 128 6.33 -16.54 3.03
CA PHE A 128 7.17 -16.90 1.89
C PHE A 128 8.65 -16.58 2.13
N LEU A 129 9.01 -15.98 3.27
CA LEU A 129 10.35 -15.41 3.49
C LEU A 129 11.47 -16.43 3.38
N GLU A 130 11.28 -17.67 3.82
CA GLU A 130 12.29 -18.73 3.70
C GLU A 130 12.64 -19.04 2.23
N GLN A 131 11.65 -18.92 1.34
CA GLN A 131 11.80 -19.19 -0.08
C GLN A 131 12.08 -17.92 -0.89
N TRP A 132 12.00 -16.76 -0.26
CA TRP A 132 12.11 -15.47 -0.93
C TRP A 132 13.50 -15.15 -1.49
N PRO A 133 14.64 -15.67 -0.97
CA PRO A 133 15.93 -15.53 -1.65
C PRO A 133 15.90 -16.07 -3.10
N ASN A 134 15.18 -17.18 -3.33
CA ASN A 134 14.98 -17.73 -4.67
C ASN A 134 14.09 -16.82 -5.54
N ALA A 135 13.06 -16.20 -4.95
CA ALA A 135 12.23 -15.22 -5.63
C ALA A 135 13.04 -14.01 -6.10
N VAL A 136 13.91 -13.47 -5.23
CA VAL A 136 14.81 -12.36 -5.55
C VAL A 136 15.72 -12.74 -6.73
N ALA A 137 16.33 -13.93 -6.71
CA ALA A 137 17.15 -14.38 -7.85
C ALA A 137 16.36 -14.41 -9.18
N LEU A 138 15.09 -14.81 -9.15
CA LEU A 138 14.21 -14.79 -10.31
C LEU A 138 13.90 -13.34 -10.76
N GLU A 139 13.59 -12.44 -9.83
CA GLU A 139 13.26 -11.03 -10.13
C GLU A 139 14.42 -10.27 -10.77
N TYR A 140 15.65 -10.49 -10.29
CA TYR A 140 16.84 -9.80 -10.77
C TYR A 140 17.48 -10.43 -12.02
N SER A 141 16.86 -11.48 -12.57
CA SER A 141 17.23 -11.98 -13.89
C SER A 141 16.92 -10.93 -14.96
N VAL A 142 17.86 -10.69 -15.89
CA VAL A 142 17.80 -9.57 -16.87
C VAL A 142 16.48 -9.51 -17.64
N SER A 143 15.91 -10.66 -18.02
CA SER A 143 14.63 -10.75 -18.73
C SER A 143 13.41 -10.33 -17.89
N ASN A 144 13.55 -10.28 -16.57
CA ASN A 144 12.47 -10.04 -15.61
C ASN A 144 12.51 -8.64 -15.00
N ILE A 145 13.67 -7.98 -15.00
CA ILE A 145 13.88 -6.63 -14.45
C ILE A 145 12.78 -5.63 -14.85
N PRO A 146 12.35 -5.50 -16.13
CA PRO A 146 11.31 -4.54 -16.49
C PRO A 146 9.99 -4.77 -15.75
N TYR A 147 9.63 -6.03 -15.50
CA TYR A 147 8.39 -6.40 -14.82
C TYR A 147 8.50 -6.20 -13.31
N THR A 148 9.65 -6.55 -12.73
CA THR A 148 9.97 -6.27 -11.32
C THR A 148 9.97 -4.77 -11.05
N MET A 149 10.60 -3.97 -11.90
CA MET A 149 10.62 -2.51 -11.77
C MET A 149 9.24 -1.88 -11.88
N LEU A 150 8.36 -2.42 -12.73
CA LEU A 150 6.97 -1.95 -12.82
C LEU A 150 6.20 -2.23 -11.52
N ASN A 151 6.30 -3.45 -10.99
CA ASN A 151 5.65 -3.80 -9.72
C ASN A 151 6.23 -2.98 -8.55
N PHE A 152 7.53 -2.75 -8.54
CA PHE A 152 8.21 -1.92 -7.53
C PHE A 152 7.79 -0.45 -7.63
N ALA A 153 7.74 0.10 -8.84
CA ALA A 153 7.24 1.45 -9.11
C ALA A 153 5.80 1.61 -8.57
N GLN A 154 4.90 0.68 -8.91
CA GLN A 154 3.52 0.70 -8.44
C GLN A 154 3.42 0.72 -6.91
N PHE A 155 4.24 -0.07 -6.21
CA PHE A 155 4.31 -0.05 -4.76
C PHE A 155 4.74 1.32 -4.23
N THR A 156 5.86 1.84 -4.72
CA THR A 156 6.41 3.12 -4.25
C THR A 156 5.48 4.29 -4.56
N ASP A 157 4.83 4.28 -5.73
CA ASP A 157 3.85 5.29 -6.13
C ASP A 157 2.59 5.23 -5.26
N THR A 158 2.14 4.02 -4.87
CA THR A 158 0.99 3.87 -3.96
C THR A 158 1.29 4.45 -2.58
N ALA A 159 2.39 4.03 -1.96
CA ALA A 159 2.75 4.46 -0.61
C ALA A 159 2.89 5.98 -0.55
N ALA A 160 3.62 6.53 -1.51
CA ALA A 160 3.87 7.94 -1.49
C ALA A 160 2.57 8.73 -1.85
N HIS A 161 1.62 8.19 -2.66
CA HIS A 161 0.39 8.90 -2.99
C HIS A 161 -0.42 9.12 -1.72
N VAL A 162 -0.42 8.10 -0.84
CA VAL A 162 -1.02 8.21 0.50
C VAL A 162 -0.25 9.20 1.37
N MET A 163 1.09 9.22 1.31
CA MET A 163 1.89 10.22 2.04
C MET A 163 1.52 11.66 1.67
N GLU A 164 1.41 11.96 0.37
CA GLU A 164 1.01 13.30 -0.11
C GLU A 164 -0.38 13.65 0.42
N ARG A 165 -1.32 12.70 0.43
CA ARG A 165 -2.66 12.89 0.98
C ARG A 165 -2.67 13.22 2.46
N VAL A 166 -1.90 12.48 3.24
CA VAL A 166 -1.78 12.68 4.69
C VAL A 166 -1.13 14.03 5.01
N GLU A 167 -0.04 14.36 4.33
CA GLU A 167 0.66 15.64 4.47
C GLU A 167 -0.24 16.82 4.12
N ASN A 168 -0.91 16.78 2.96
CA ASN A 168 -1.81 17.84 2.54
C ASN A 168 -3.03 17.97 3.47
N PHE A 169 -3.57 16.84 3.93
CA PHE A 169 -4.66 16.86 4.91
C PHE A 169 -4.21 17.57 6.19
N ALA A 170 -3.05 17.21 6.76
CA ALA A 170 -2.52 17.86 7.95
C ALA A 170 -2.27 19.36 7.72
N ASN A 171 -1.68 19.74 6.58
CA ASN A 171 -1.41 21.13 6.22
C ASN A 171 -2.69 21.98 6.08
N ILE A 172 -3.78 21.40 5.61
CA ILE A 172 -5.08 22.10 5.51
C ILE A 172 -5.79 22.14 6.87
N MET A 173 -5.64 21.09 7.68
CA MET A 173 -6.29 20.99 8.97
C MET A 173 -5.69 21.90 10.03
N GLU A 174 -4.41 22.26 9.90
CA GLU A 174 -3.71 23.20 10.79
C GLU A 174 -4.35 24.61 10.83
N PRO A 175 -4.54 25.32 9.70
CA PRO A 175 -5.21 26.62 9.71
C PRO A 175 -6.68 26.51 10.16
N ILE A 176 -7.37 25.42 9.83
CA ILE A 176 -8.74 25.18 10.31
C ILE A 176 -8.76 25.08 11.84
N ARG A 177 -7.83 24.33 12.44
CA ARG A 177 -7.68 24.26 13.90
C ARG A 177 -7.44 25.65 14.50
N ASN A 178 -6.59 26.46 13.88
CA ASN A 178 -6.32 27.83 14.34
C ASN A 178 -7.56 28.73 14.28
N ILE A 179 -8.43 28.56 13.27
CA ILE A 179 -9.72 29.25 13.19
C ILE A 179 -10.65 28.82 14.33
N LEU A 180 -10.75 27.53 14.60
CA LEU A 180 -11.59 26.99 15.67
C LEU A 180 -11.15 27.47 17.07
N ASN A 181 -9.84 27.57 17.28
CA ASN A 181 -9.27 28.08 18.54
C ASN A 181 -9.28 29.61 18.65
N SER A 182 -9.57 30.32 17.55
CA SER A 182 -9.57 31.78 17.54
C SER A 182 -10.85 32.32 18.18
N LYS A 183 -10.69 33.05 19.29
CA LYS A 183 -11.79 33.79 19.94
C LYS A 183 -12.49 34.79 19.01
N LYS A 184 -11.83 35.25 17.95
CA LYS A 184 -12.40 36.22 16.99
C LYS A 184 -13.20 35.56 15.88
N LEU A 185 -12.86 34.32 15.50
CA LEU A 185 -13.40 33.66 14.31
C LEU A 185 -14.37 32.52 14.65
N SER A 186 -14.27 31.94 15.85
CA SER A 186 -15.13 30.83 16.28
C SER A 186 -16.62 31.19 16.31
N HIS A 187 -16.96 32.47 16.55
CA HIS A 187 -18.34 32.97 16.55
C HIS A 187 -19.01 32.95 15.16
N PHE A 188 -18.24 32.86 14.07
CA PHE A 188 -18.76 32.81 12.70
C PHE A 188 -19.01 31.37 12.22
N ILE A 189 -18.71 30.36 13.03
CA ILE A 189 -18.97 28.96 12.68
C ILE A 189 -20.48 28.72 12.83
N PRO A 190 -21.18 28.32 11.75
CA PRO A 190 -22.61 28.07 11.82
C PRO A 190 -22.91 26.97 12.84
N THR A 191 -23.74 27.28 13.83
CA THR A 191 -24.23 26.32 14.84
C THR A 191 -25.55 25.67 14.42
N ASP A 192 -26.09 26.03 13.26
CA ASP A 192 -27.43 25.63 12.84
C ASP A 192 -27.46 24.18 12.35
N VAL A 193 -27.90 23.31 13.25
CA VAL A 193 -28.26 21.91 12.98
C VAL A 193 -29.59 21.89 12.21
N ARG A 194 -29.60 22.35 10.96
CA ARG A 194 -30.75 22.17 10.07
C ARG A 194 -30.36 21.28 8.89
N LYS A 195 -30.75 20.01 9.04
CA LYS A 195 -30.83 18.94 8.02
C LYS A 195 -29.50 18.36 7.55
N THR A 196 -28.92 17.48 8.37
CA THR A 196 -28.32 16.24 7.87
C THR A 196 -29.09 15.07 8.46
N SER A 197 -30.29 14.83 7.92
CA SER A 197 -30.90 13.50 7.98
C SER A 197 -29.99 12.55 7.19
N ASP A 198 -29.78 11.35 7.72
CA ASP A 198 -28.96 10.25 7.18
C ASP A 198 -27.45 10.30 7.43
N CYS A 199 -27.03 10.10 8.68
CA CYS A 199 -26.12 9.01 9.09
C CYS A 199 -25.91 9.03 10.61
N GLY A 200 -26.00 7.87 11.28
CA GLY A 200 -26.16 7.72 12.73
C GLY A 200 -25.02 8.14 13.68
N ASN A 201 -24.15 9.07 13.31
CA ASN A 201 -23.11 9.62 14.20
C ASN A 201 -23.32 11.12 14.41
N LYS A 202 -23.60 11.53 15.66
CA LYS A 202 -23.65 12.95 16.04
C LYS A 202 -22.26 13.56 15.92
N TYR A 203 -22.02 14.34 14.88
CA TYR A 203 -20.81 15.16 14.75
C TYR A 203 -20.96 16.44 15.58
N THR A 204 -19.88 16.90 16.20
CA THR A 204 -19.81 18.23 16.82
C THR A 204 -19.82 19.31 15.74
N ASN A 205 -20.20 20.54 16.09
CA ASN A 205 -20.20 21.67 15.14
C ASN A 205 -18.80 21.93 14.56
N ASN A 206 -17.74 21.73 15.37
CA ASN A 206 -16.36 21.79 14.92
C ASN A 206 -16.07 20.74 13.84
N MET A 207 -16.49 19.49 14.07
CA MET A 207 -16.28 18.41 13.10
C MET A 207 -17.07 18.63 11.80
N VAL A 208 -18.29 19.18 11.89
CA VAL A 208 -19.06 19.57 10.69
C VAL A 208 -18.31 20.65 9.92
N PHE A 209 -17.85 21.71 10.60
CA PHE A 209 -17.07 22.78 9.98
C PHE A 209 -15.81 22.24 9.28
N MET A 210 -14.97 21.48 10.00
CA MET A 210 -13.74 20.90 9.43
C MET A 210 -14.02 20.08 8.17
N ARG A 211 -15.08 19.25 8.19
CA ARG A 211 -15.47 18.42 7.05
C ARG A 211 -15.92 19.24 5.85
N THR A 212 -16.79 20.22 6.08
CA THR A 212 -17.32 21.10 5.04
C THR A 212 -16.20 21.95 4.42
N SER A 213 -15.25 22.44 5.22
CA SER A 213 -14.13 23.27 4.75
C SER A 213 -13.25 22.59 3.70
N ILE A 214 -13.20 21.26 3.68
CA ILE A 214 -12.33 20.52 2.75
C ILE A 214 -13.10 19.59 1.80
N GLN A 215 -14.43 19.65 1.76
CA GLN A 215 -15.28 18.67 1.08
C GLN A 215 -14.93 18.49 -0.42
N GLY A 216 -14.45 19.53 -1.09
CA GLY A 216 -14.03 19.49 -2.51
C GLY A 216 -12.52 19.58 -2.77
N VAL A 217 -11.67 19.54 -1.74
CA VAL A 217 -10.23 19.74 -1.91
C VAL A 217 -9.54 18.40 -2.25
N PRO A 218 -8.87 18.26 -3.41
CA PRO A 218 -8.06 17.09 -3.69
C PRO A 218 -6.84 17.08 -2.79
N LEU A 219 -6.61 15.95 -2.11
CA LEU A 219 -5.49 15.82 -1.16
C LEU A 219 -4.19 15.35 -1.83
N SER A 220 -4.20 15.00 -3.12
CA SER A 220 -3.00 14.62 -3.85
C SER A 220 -3.09 15.05 -5.30
N SER A 221 -1.96 15.55 -5.82
CA SER A 221 -1.76 15.91 -7.22
C SER A 221 -1.04 14.82 -8.02
N GLY A 222 -0.44 13.83 -7.32
CA GLY A 222 0.28 12.73 -7.93
C GLY A 222 1.61 13.21 -8.56
N PRO A 223 2.08 12.55 -9.63
CA PRO A 223 3.38 12.89 -10.21
C PRO A 223 3.48 14.22 -10.94
N HIS A 224 2.35 14.89 -11.15
CA HIS A 224 2.27 16.10 -11.96
C HIS A 224 1.92 17.30 -11.10
N MET A 225 2.69 18.39 -11.25
CA MET A 225 2.26 19.73 -10.89
C MET A 225 1.77 20.43 -12.16
N GLY A 226 0.46 20.51 -12.36
CA GLY A 226 -0.12 21.10 -13.57
C GLY A 226 0.16 20.30 -14.85
N GLU A 227 0.07 20.95 -16.01
CA GLU A 227 0.03 20.27 -17.32
C GLU A 227 1.40 19.75 -17.80
N SER A 228 2.52 20.27 -17.30
CA SER A 228 3.85 19.95 -17.87
C SER A 228 5.00 19.86 -16.87
N SER A 229 4.75 20.05 -15.57
CA SER A 229 5.83 20.02 -14.57
C SER A 229 5.75 18.81 -13.65
N PHE A 230 6.92 18.27 -13.29
CA PHE A 230 7.06 17.14 -12.38
C PHE A 230 7.11 17.61 -10.93
N SER A 231 6.40 16.92 -10.05
CA SER A 231 6.48 17.19 -8.61
C SER A 231 7.79 16.63 -8.03
N PHE A 232 8.83 17.46 -7.85
CA PHE A 232 10.06 17.02 -7.18
C PHE A 232 9.81 16.46 -5.76
N PRO A 233 8.91 17.03 -4.93
CA PRO A 233 8.54 16.43 -3.65
C PRO A 233 7.97 15.02 -3.80
N TRP A 234 7.24 14.75 -4.88
CA TRP A 234 6.68 13.44 -5.16
C TRP A 234 7.75 12.38 -5.41
N PHE A 235 8.68 12.67 -6.32
CA PHE A 235 9.80 11.78 -6.61
C PHE A 235 10.71 11.58 -5.40
N THR A 236 10.87 12.61 -4.56
CA THR A 236 11.62 12.50 -3.30
C THR A 236 10.95 11.49 -2.34
N LYS A 237 9.62 11.58 -2.15
CA LYS A 237 8.88 10.61 -1.32
C LYS A 237 9.00 9.19 -1.89
N ARG A 238 8.86 9.04 -3.21
CA ARG A 238 9.04 7.75 -3.90
C ARG A 238 10.43 7.17 -3.67
N ALA A 239 11.49 7.97 -3.80
CA ALA A 239 12.87 7.54 -3.58
C ALA A 239 13.11 7.13 -2.11
N LYS A 240 12.56 7.88 -1.14
CA LYS A 240 12.64 7.52 0.29
C LYS A 240 11.97 6.18 0.58
N VAL A 241 10.76 5.95 0.06
CA VAL A 241 10.07 4.65 0.20
C VAL A 241 10.84 3.52 -0.47
N ALA A 242 11.39 3.77 -1.67
CA ALA A 242 12.19 2.79 -2.39
C ALA A 242 13.41 2.36 -1.57
N ALA A 243 14.16 3.32 -1.03
CA ALA A 243 15.31 3.06 -0.16
C ALA A 243 14.91 2.28 1.10
N LEU A 244 13.82 2.70 1.77
CA LEU A 244 13.30 2.04 2.96
C LEU A 244 12.93 0.58 2.68
N TYR A 245 12.18 0.33 1.60
CA TYR A 245 11.80 -1.02 1.20
C TYR A 245 13.01 -1.90 0.89
N SER A 246 13.95 -1.41 0.08
CA SER A 246 15.12 -2.19 -0.32
C SER A 246 15.98 -2.58 0.89
N LEU A 247 16.20 -1.65 1.83
CA LEU A 247 16.96 -1.92 3.05
C LEU A 247 16.22 -2.88 3.98
N SER A 248 14.92 -2.68 4.22
CA SER A 248 14.11 -3.57 5.05
C SER A 248 13.96 -4.96 4.45
N MET A 249 13.82 -5.08 3.13
CA MET A 249 13.72 -6.36 2.44
C MET A 249 15.06 -7.11 2.47
N THR A 250 16.20 -6.41 2.36
CA THR A 250 17.51 -7.05 2.52
C THR A 250 17.72 -7.51 3.97
N SER A 251 17.33 -6.69 4.94
CA SER A 251 17.40 -7.02 6.36
C SER A 251 16.54 -8.24 6.72
N VAL A 252 15.28 -8.29 6.28
CA VAL A 252 14.33 -9.35 6.70
C VAL A 252 14.77 -10.75 6.28
N LEU A 253 15.52 -10.83 5.17
CA LEU A 253 16.06 -12.08 4.64
C LEU A 253 17.21 -12.63 5.49
N GLY A 254 18.00 -11.75 6.13
CA GLY A 254 19.07 -12.12 7.06
C GLY A 254 18.63 -12.17 8.52
N ASP A 255 17.46 -11.63 8.86
CA ASP A 255 16.99 -11.48 10.22
C ASP A 255 16.49 -12.81 10.82
N THR A 256 17.22 -13.35 11.79
CA THR A 256 16.85 -14.58 12.51
C THR A 256 16.12 -14.31 13.84
N SER A 257 15.86 -13.05 14.17
CA SER A 257 15.21 -12.66 15.42
C SER A 257 13.72 -13.04 15.45
N PHE A 258 13.20 -13.22 16.66
CA PHE A 258 11.78 -13.54 16.87
C PHE A 258 10.89 -12.45 16.26
N ASN A 259 9.91 -12.85 15.42
CA ASN A 259 9.01 -11.95 14.71
C ASN A 259 9.72 -10.83 13.91
N LYS A 260 10.96 -11.07 13.46
CA LYS A 260 11.77 -10.13 12.66
C LYS A 260 11.95 -8.78 13.35
N ASN A 261 12.20 -8.81 14.66
CA ASN A 261 12.28 -7.61 15.50
C ASN A 261 13.46 -6.71 15.12
N GLU A 262 14.60 -7.28 14.73
CA GLU A 262 15.77 -6.53 14.28
C GLU A 262 15.43 -5.71 13.02
N THR A 263 14.73 -6.29 12.05
CA THR A 263 14.27 -5.58 10.85
C THR A 263 13.26 -4.49 11.18
N LYS A 264 12.35 -4.73 12.14
CA LYS A 264 11.40 -3.69 12.59
C LYS A 264 12.13 -2.51 13.24
N ASN A 265 13.12 -2.77 14.07
CA ASN A 265 13.93 -1.72 14.68
C ASN A 265 14.74 -0.95 13.63
N LEU A 266 15.34 -1.67 12.67
CA LEU A 266 16.04 -1.05 11.54
C LEU A 266 15.10 -0.17 10.70
N LEU A 267 13.90 -0.67 10.39
CA LEU A 267 12.86 0.07 9.66
C LEU A 267 12.55 1.40 10.36
N MET A 268 12.32 1.38 11.67
CA MET A 268 12.05 2.59 12.46
C MET A 268 13.25 3.55 12.44
N SER A 269 14.47 3.02 12.66
CA SER A 269 15.68 3.83 12.67
C SER A 269 15.97 4.51 11.33
N ILE A 270 15.78 3.80 10.21
CA ILE A 270 15.94 4.38 8.88
C ILE A 270 14.83 5.41 8.64
N ALA A 271 13.59 5.09 8.99
CA ALA A 271 12.46 6.01 8.82
C ALA A 271 12.69 7.34 9.58
N ASP A 272 13.20 7.28 10.81
CA ASP A 272 13.57 8.48 11.60
C ASP A 272 14.72 9.29 10.99
N THR A 273 15.57 8.65 10.18
CA THR A 273 16.70 9.31 9.53
C THR A 273 16.29 9.99 8.22
N ILE A 274 15.39 9.37 7.46
CA ILE A 274 15.07 9.82 6.10
C ILE A 274 13.77 10.63 6.00
N PHE A 275 12.88 10.59 6.99
CA PHE A 275 11.63 11.37 7.02
C PHE A 275 11.65 12.41 8.13
#